data_AF-A0A918ZDH3-F1
#
_entry.id   AF-A0A918ZDH3-F1
#
_cell.length_a   1.000
_cell.length_b   1.000
_cell.length_c   1.000
_cell.angle_alpha   90.00
_cell.angle_beta   90.00
_cell.angle_gamma   90.00
#
_symmetry.space_group_name_H-M   'P 1'
#
loop_
_entity.id
_entity.type
_entity.pdbx_description
1 polymer ?
#
loop_
_entity_poly.entity_id
_entity_poly.type
_entity_poly.pdbx_seq_one_letter_code
_entity_poly.pdbx_strand_id
1 'polypeptide(L)'
;MVRSDALELERRLRRRSPGRIVLVTLIVVAALILAWRVVVFGALEAHFGSGFDDRRFDKLETEFDHRQTAFAQADARMRELAAAHPQAERIAWSLALICVRDAGRAEACKPTTPRDQAAYEALPGVDVIVHQSKDDGRTFFRFYGDDPPRYTIMHASDGTDVAVYAKDHGFRSTRSLKPGWVILGPITDVDREDDQWQ
;
A
#
# COMPACT_ATOMS: atom_id res chain seq x y z
N MET A 1 9.24 34.76 -76.57
CA MET A 1 9.75 33.42 -76.22
C MET A 1 9.89 33.36 -74.69
N VAL A 2 8.79 33.17 -73.95
CA VAL A 2 8.80 32.91 -72.49
C VAL A 2 7.52 32.14 -72.16
N ARG A 3 7.61 30.82 -72.02
CA ARG A 3 6.54 29.98 -71.49
C ARG A 3 7.13 28.64 -71.03
N SER A 4 7.69 28.59 -69.81
CA SER A 4 8.08 27.30 -69.22
C SER A 4 8.22 27.27 -67.69
N ASP A 5 8.08 28.36 -66.94
CA ASP A 5 8.34 28.29 -65.49
C ASP A 5 7.11 27.88 -64.65
N ALA A 6 5.90 28.07 -65.17
CA ALA A 6 4.67 27.74 -64.43
C ALA A 6 4.39 26.22 -64.34
N LEU A 7 4.80 25.45 -65.36
CA LEU A 7 4.53 24.00 -65.44
C LEU A 7 5.53 23.14 -64.65
N GLU A 8 6.75 23.65 -64.40
CA GLU A 8 7.72 22.96 -63.55
C GLU A 8 7.41 23.08 -62.06
N LEU A 9 6.84 24.22 -61.63
CA LEU A 9 6.44 24.44 -60.24
C LEU A 9 5.26 23.51 -59.84
N GLU A 10 4.28 23.34 -60.72
CA GLU A 10 3.15 22.42 -60.50
C GLU A 10 3.56 20.94 -60.46
N ARG A 11 4.54 20.52 -61.26
CA ARG A 11 5.06 19.13 -61.24
C ARG A 11 5.83 18.81 -59.97
N ARG A 12 6.56 19.76 -59.39
CA ARG A 12 7.26 19.57 -58.10
C ARG A 12 6.29 19.49 -56.92
N LEU A 13 5.17 20.21 -56.97
CA LEU A 13 4.13 20.17 -55.93
C LEU A 13 3.27 18.89 -55.98
N ARG A 14 3.11 18.24 -57.14
CA ARG A 14 2.23 17.07 -57.34
C ARG A 14 2.84 15.69 -57.09
N ARG A 15 4.13 15.56 -56.78
CA ARG A 15 4.70 14.26 -56.33
C ARG A 15 4.73 14.16 -54.81
N ARG A 16 3.56 14.28 -54.17
CA ARG A 16 3.39 13.68 -52.84
C ARG A 16 3.32 12.17 -53.04
N SER A 17 4.47 11.51 -52.92
CA SER A 17 4.55 10.04 -52.93
C SER A 17 3.54 9.50 -51.91
N PRO A 18 2.56 8.67 -52.33
CA PRO A 18 1.58 8.10 -51.42
C PRO A 18 2.27 7.30 -50.30
N GLY A 19 3.43 6.69 -50.58
CA GLY A 19 4.26 6.04 -49.56
C GLY A 19 4.81 7.01 -48.51
N ARG A 20 5.13 8.25 -48.89
CA ARG A 20 5.58 9.29 -47.95
C ARG A 20 4.44 9.82 -47.08
N ILE A 21 3.23 9.92 -47.64
CA ILE A 21 2.03 10.25 -46.86
C ILE A 21 1.75 9.13 -45.85
N VAL A 22 1.71 7.87 -46.29
CA VAL A 22 1.46 6.72 -45.42
C VAL A 22 2.50 6.62 -44.31
N LEU A 23 3.79 6.81 -44.61
CA LEU A 23 4.85 6.80 -43.61
C LEU A 23 4.70 7.92 -42.58
N VAL A 24 4.40 9.15 -43.01
CA VAL A 24 4.17 10.28 -42.11
C VAL A 24 2.93 10.02 -41.25
N THR A 25 1.85 9.49 -41.83
CA THR A 25 0.63 9.15 -41.08
C THR A 25 0.92 8.07 -40.02
N LEU A 26 1.69 7.03 -40.35
CA LEU A 26 2.08 6.00 -39.39
C LEU A 26 2.92 6.56 -38.24
N ILE A 27 3.87 7.45 -38.54
CA ILE A 27 4.69 8.10 -37.51
C ILE A 27 3.82 8.96 -36.59
N VAL A 28 2.91 9.75 -37.16
CA VAL A 28 1.99 10.61 -36.38
C VAL A 28 1.08 9.75 -35.51
N VAL A 29 0.52 8.67 -36.04
CA VAL A 29 -0.34 7.76 -35.27
C VAL A 29 0.46 7.07 -34.15
N ALA A 30 1.67 6.58 -34.43
CA ALA A 30 2.53 5.97 -33.41
C ALA A 30 2.90 6.97 -32.31
N ALA A 31 3.24 8.21 -32.68
CA ALA A 31 3.55 9.27 -31.73
C ALA A 31 2.32 9.65 -30.87
N LEU A 32 1.12 9.71 -31.47
CA LEU A 32 -0.12 9.97 -30.75
C LEU A 32 -0.47 8.83 -29.78
N ILE A 33 -0.27 7.57 -30.19
CA ILE A 33 -0.45 6.40 -29.31
C ILE A 33 0.54 6.44 -28.16
N LEU A 34 1.81 6.80 -28.42
CA LEU A 34 2.82 6.93 -27.37
C LEU A 34 2.48 8.07 -26.41
N ALA A 35 2.10 9.22 -26.92
CA ALA A 35 1.68 10.37 -26.12
C ALA A 35 0.44 10.04 -25.28
N TRP A 36 -0.55 9.36 -25.86
CA TRP A 36 -1.72 8.89 -25.15
C TRP A 36 -1.34 7.87 -24.06
N ARG A 37 -0.44 6.92 -24.34
CA ARG A 37 0.09 5.99 -23.34
C ARG A 37 0.78 6.74 -22.20
N VAL A 38 1.66 7.71 -22.48
CA VAL A 38 2.33 8.51 -21.45
C VAL A 38 1.32 9.31 -20.62
N VAL A 39 0.33 9.92 -21.25
CA VAL A 39 -0.73 10.66 -20.55
C VAL A 39 -1.61 9.72 -19.72
N VAL A 40 -1.96 8.54 -20.23
CA VAL A 40 -2.79 7.57 -19.49
C VAL A 40 -2.01 6.95 -18.33
N PHE A 41 -0.74 6.58 -18.52
CA PHE A 41 0.10 6.07 -17.42
C PHE A 41 0.42 7.16 -16.40
N GLY A 42 0.71 8.39 -16.82
CA GLY A 42 0.90 9.52 -15.92
C GLY A 42 -0.39 9.94 -15.20
N ALA A 43 -1.54 9.85 -15.87
CA ALA A 43 -2.84 10.09 -15.25
C ALA A 43 -3.24 8.95 -14.30
N LEU A 44 -2.92 7.70 -14.62
CA LEU A 44 -3.09 6.56 -13.73
C LEU A 44 -2.16 6.70 -12.51
N GLU A 45 -0.90 7.08 -12.69
CA GLU A 45 0.03 7.34 -11.59
C GLU A 45 -0.41 8.55 -10.74
N ALA A 46 -1.05 9.56 -11.34
CA ALA A 46 -1.60 10.72 -10.63
C ALA A 46 -2.97 10.45 -9.97
N HIS A 47 -3.81 9.56 -10.51
CA HIS A 47 -5.12 9.19 -9.93
C HIS A 47 -5.04 8.03 -8.95
N PHE A 48 -4.17 7.05 -9.20
CA PHE A 48 -3.96 5.89 -8.32
C PHE A 48 -2.75 6.05 -7.41
N GLY A 49 -1.91 7.07 -7.63
CA GLY A 49 -0.72 7.33 -6.81
C GLY A 49 0.26 6.16 -6.85
N SER A 50 1.45 6.33 -6.30
CA SER A 50 2.30 5.20 -5.91
C SER A 50 1.72 4.36 -4.76
N GLY A 51 0.46 4.62 -4.35
CA GLY A 51 -0.09 4.23 -3.06
C GLY A 51 0.48 5.04 -1.88
N PHE A 52 1.38 5.99 -2.11
CA PHE A 52 2.03 6.73 -1.03
C PHE A 52 1.40 8.11 -0.85
N ASP A 53 0.96 8.40 0.38
CA ASP A 53 0.38 9.68 0.80
C ASP A 53 1.11 10.15 2.08
N ASP A 54 1.99 11.13 1.91
CA ASP A 54 2.74 11.74 3.02
C ASP A 54 1.83 12.34 4.09
N ARG A 55 0.67 12.89 3.71
CA ARG A 55 -0.26 13.49 4.68
C ARG A 55 -0.85 12.45 5.61
N ARG A 56 -1.04 11.23 5.09
CA ARG A 56 -1.55 10.11 5.89
C ARG A 56 -0.49 9.60 6.85
N PHE A 57 0.78 9.56 6.44
CA PHE A 57 1.88 9.31 7.37
C PHE A 57 1.94 10.38 8.47
N ASP A 58 1.86 11.67 8.13
CA ASP A 58 1.90 12.76 9.11
C ASP A 58 0.75 12.66 10.11
N LYS A 59 -0.46 12.31 9.63
CA LYS A 59 -1.64 12.08 10.46
C LYS A 59 -1.43 10.89 11.41
N LEU A 60 -0.98 9.76 10.90
CA LEU A 60 -0.74 8.55 11.72
C LEU A 60 0.38 8.76 12.74
N GLU A 61 1.44 9.49 12.37
CA GLU A 61 2.53 9.86 13.28
C GLU A 61 2.00 10.77 14.40
N THR A 62 1.20 11.77 14.05
CA THR A 62 0.55 12.67 15.03
C THR A 62 -0.40 11.90 15.96
N GLU A 63 -1.21 10.98 15.43
CA GLU A 63 -2.12 10.14 16.21
C GLU A 63 -1.36 9.19 17.14
N PHE A 64 -0.30 8.57 16.62
CA PHE A 64 0.62 7.76 17.42
C PHE A 64 1.21 8.57 18.56
N ASP A 65 1.73 9.76 18.30
CA ASP A 65 2.38 10.60 19.30
C ASP A 65 1.44 11.02 20.43
N HIS A 66 0.18 11.30 20.13
CA HIS A 66 -0.84 11.59 21.14
C HIS A 66 -1.28 10.36 21.94
N ARG A 67 -1.10 9.14 21.41
CA ARG A 67 -1.67 7.89 21.95
C ARG A 67 -0.63 6.82 22.26
N GLN A 68 0.64 7.18 22.39
CA GLN A 68 1.73 6.20 22.56
C GLN A 68 1.49 5.21 23.71
N THR A 69 0.96 5.68 24.84
CA THR A 69 0.62 4.81 25.97
C THR A 69 -0.45 3.78 25.61
N ALA A 70 -1.45 4.16 24.81
CA ALA A 70 -2.49 3.24 24.37
C ALA A 70 -1.93 2.17 23.41
N PHE A 71 -1.10 2.58 22.45
CA PHE A 71 -0.41 1.64 21.55
C PHE A 71 0.48 0.65 22.32
N ALA A 72 1.25 1.14 23.30
CA ALA A 72 2.09 0.29 24.14
C ALA A 72 1.28 -0.68 25.01
N GLN A 73 0.13 -0.24 25.55
CA GLN A 73 -0.77 -1.10 26.33
C GLN A 73 -1.40 -2.20 25.46
N ALA A 74 -1.82 -1.86 24.25
CA ALA A 74 -2.39 -2.81 23.31
C ALA A 74 -1.35 -3.81 22.78
N ASP A 75 -0.10 -3.36 22.52
CA ASP A 75 1.01 -4.27 22.20
C ASP A 75 1.29 -5.25 23.36
N ALA A 76 1.37 -4.74 24.60
CA ALA A 76 1.56 -5.60 25.76
C ALA A 76 0.43 -6.63 25.90
N ARG A 77 -0.81 -6.19 25.68
CA ARG A 77 -1.96 -7.08 25.70
C ARG A 77 -1.91 -8.12 24.58
N MET A 78 -1.50 -7.74 23.38
CA MET A 78 -1.34 -8.70 22.27
C MET A 78 -0.26 -9.73 22.58
N ARG A 79 0.85 -9.33 23.23
CA ARG A 79 1.89 -10.27 23.69
C ARG A 79 1.38 -11.24 24.76
N GLU A 80 0.52 -10.79 25.68
CA GLU A 80 -0.16 -11.69 26.63
C GLU A 80 -1.05 -12.71 25.90
N LEU A 81 -1.80 -12.27 24.89
CA LEU A 81 -2.65 -13.15 24.07
C LEU A 81 -1.79 -14.17 23.30
N ALA A 82 -0.71 -13.72 22.66
CA ALA A 82 0.22 -14.60 21.96
C ALA A 82 0.85 -15.64 22.90
N ALA A 83 1.28 -15.23 24.09
CA ALA A 83 1.83 -16.15 25.09
C ALA A 83 0.80 -17.17 25.61
N ALA A 84 -0.47 -16.79 25.71
CA ALA A 84 -1.56 -17.70 26.09
C ALA A 84 -1.94 -18.68 24.97
N HIS A 85 -1.57 -18.38 23.72
CA HIS A 85 -1.88 -19.16 22.52
C HIS A 85 -0.62 -19.49 21.71
N PRO A 86 0.32 -20.29 22.26
CA PRO A 86 1.63 -20.52 21.64
C PRO A 86 1.58 -21.32 20.32
N GLN A 87 0.43 -21.90 19.97
CA GLN A 87 0.21 -22.62 18.70
C GLN A 87 -0.56 -21.79 17.67
N ALA A 88 -0.93 -20.55 18.01
CA ALA A 88 -1.67 -19.69 17.10
C ALA A 88 -0.77 -19.27 15.94
N GLU A 89 -1.23 -19.51 14.71
CA GLU A 89 -0.62 -18.92 13.52
C GLU A 89 -0.96 -17.45 13.40
N ARG A 90 -2.18 -17.06 13.81
CA ARG A 90 -2.67 -15.69 13.80
C ARG A 90 -3.60 -15.43 14.97
N ILE A 91 -3.45 -14.25 15.57
CA ILE A 91 -4.41 -13.65 16.50
C ILE A 91 -4.84 -12.31 15.90
N ALA A 92 -6.13 -12.12 15.69
CA ALA A 92 -6.72 -10.83 15.31
C ALA A 92 -7.63 -10.32 16.41
N TRP A 93 -7.47 -9.06 16.74
CA TRP A 93 -8.25 -8.38 17.75
C TRP A 93 -8.91 -7.15 17.12
N SER A 94 -10.23 -7.14 17.07
CA SER A 94 -11.08 -6.00 16.70
C SER A 94 -11.82 -5.49 17.93
N LEU A 95 -12.59 -4.40 17.78
CA LEU A 95 -13.37 -3.84 18.88
C LEU A 95 -14.24 -4.89 19.61
N ALA A 96 -14.89 -5.78 18.84
CA ALA A 96 -15.88 -6.72 19.37
C ALA A 96 -15.35 -8.14 19.60
N LEU A 97 -14.28 -8.55 18.90
CA LEU A 97 -13.84 -9.94 18.87
C LEU A 97 -12.33 -10.07 18.98
N ILE A 98 -11.89 -11.13 19.68
CA ILE A 98 -10.54 -11.68 19.57
C ILE A 98 -10.68 -13.05 18.91
N CYS A 99 -10.05 -13.19 17.75
CA CYS A 99 -10.06 -14.39 16.92
C CYS A 99 -8.68 -15.02 16.90
N VAL A 100 -8.61 -16.32 17.16
CA VAL A 100 -7.38 -17.11 17.18
C VAL A 100 -7.48 -18.19 16.11
N ARG A 101 -6.46 -18.31 15.26
CA ARG A 101 -6.34 -19.37 14.27
C ARG A 101 -5.07 -20.15 14.52
N ASP A 102 -5.22 -21.43 14.87
CA ASP A 102 -4.11 -22.39 15.00
C ASP A 102 -3.85 -23.09 13.65
N ALA A 103 -2.67 -23.68 13.50
CA ALA A 103 -2.27 -24.38 12.29
C ALA A 103 -3.23 -25.50 11.89
N GLY A 104 -3.72 -25.41 10.65
CA GLY A 104 -4.66 -26.38 10.07
C GLY A 104 -6.05 -26.40 10.73
N ARG A 105 -6.40 -25.38 11.53
CA ARG A 105 -7.70 -25.27 12.21
C ARG A 105 -8.49 -24.05 11.72
N ALA A 106 -9.80 -24.14 11.86
CA ALA A 106 -10.69 -22.99 11.66
C ALA A 106 -10.41 -21.92 12.71
N GLU A 107 -10.61 -20.65 12.34
CA GLU A 107 -10.51 -19.52 13.25
C GLU A 107 -11.62 -19.57 14.31
N ALA A 108 -11.25 -19.39 15.57
CA ALA A 108 -12.16 -19.36 16.71
C ALA A 108 -12.20 -17.96 17.32
N CYS A 109 -13.37 -17.32 17.28
CA CYS A 109 -13.57 -15.98 17.82
C CYS A 109 -14.30 -16.00 19.16
N LYS A 110 -13.85 -15.15 20.08
CA LYS A 110 -14.53 -14.87 21.35
C LYS A 110 -14.82 -13.37 21.45
N PRO A 111 -15.93 -12.97 22.11
CA PRO A 111 -16.16 -11.58 22.46
C PRO A 111 -14.98 -11.00 23.25
N THR A 112 -14.64 -9.74 22.97
CA THR A 112 -13.68 -8.98 23.78
C THR A 112 -14.18 -8.85 25.22
N THR A 113 -13.27 -8.85 26.19
CA THR A 113 -13.63 -8.46 27.56
C THR A 113 -13.82 -6.94 27.65
N PRO A 114 -14.50 -6.40 28.68
CA PRO A 114 -14.60 -4.94 28.84
C PRO A 114 -13.24 -4.24 28.90
N ARG A 115 -12.21 -4.91 29.43
CA ARG A 115 -10.84 -4.39 29.46
C ARG A 115 -10.23 -4.35 28.06
N ASP A 116 -10.43 -5.40 27.25
CA ASP A 116 -9.96 -5.41 25.87
C ASP A 116 -10.70 -4.32 25.07
N GLN A 117 -12.01 -4.22 25.20
CA GLN A 117 -12.78 -3.17 24.51
C GLN A 117 -12.27 -1.76 24.84
N ALA A 118 -12.07 -1.44 26.13
CA ALA A 118 -11.54 -0.14 26.54
C ALA A 118 -10.11 0.14 26.02
N ALA A 119 -9.25 -0.88 25.95
CA ALA A 119 -7.92 -0.75 25.39
C ALA A 119 -7.97 -0.49 23.86
N TYR A 120 -8.90 -1.15 23.17
CA TYR A 120 -9.11 -0.98 21.74
C TYR A 120 -9.68 0.41 21.41
N GLU A 121 -10.69 0.88 22.15
CA GLU A 121 -11.33 2.19 21.96
C GLU A 121 -10.36 3.37 22.15
N ALA A 122 -9.25 3.16 22.87
CA ALA A 122 -8.18 4.14 23.02
C ALA A 122 -7.32 4.32 21.76
N LEU A 123 -7.52 3.52 20.71
CA LEU A 123 -6.79 3.50 19.45
C LEU A 123 -7.70 3.93 18.28
N PRO A 124 -8.04 5.23 18.17
CA PRO A 124 -8.92 5.69 17.10
C PRO A 124 -8.32 5.38 15.71
N GLY A 125 -9.16 4.91 14.79
CA GLY A 125 -8.77 4.59 13.42
C GLY A 125 -8.15 3.20 13.22
N VAL A 126 -7.72 2.51 14.28
CA VAL A 126 -7.30 1.11 14.17
C VAL A 126 -8.52 0.23 13.95
N ASP A 127 -8.51 -0.58 12.90
CA ASP A 127 -9.61 -1.50 12.56
C ASP A 127 -9.32 -2.96 12.96
N VAL A 128 -8.05 -3.35 13.05
CA VAL A 128 -7.66 -4.63 13.64
C VAL A 128 -6.22 -4.57 14.15
N ILE A 129 -5.96 -5.25 15.26
CA ILE A 129 -4.63 -5.52 15.79
C ILE A 129 -4.30 -6.97 15.51
N VAL A 130 -3.13 -7.25 14.92
CA VAL A 130 -2.74 -8.58 14.46
C VAL A 130 -1.39 -8.98 15.04
N HIS A 131 -1.31 -10.25 15.45
CA HIS A 131 -0.05 -10.96 15.69
C HIS A 131 -0.06 -12.24 14.85
N GLN A 132 1.08 -12.58 14.26
CA GLN A 132 1.25 -13.76 13.39
C GLN A 132 2.55 -14.48 13.71
N SER A 133 2.52 -15.80 13.73
CA SER A 133 3.69 -16.65 14.01
C SER A 133 4.82 -16.51 12.98
N LYS A 134 4.49 -16.25 11.70
CA LYS A 134 5.48 -16.00 10.64
C LYS A 134 6.25 -14.68 10.82
N ASP A 135 5.69 -13.78 11.62
CA ASP A 135 6.19 -12.44 11.92
C ASP A 135 6.45 -12.32 13.43
N ASP A 136 7.11 -13.33 14.02
CA ASP A 136 7.32 -13.42 15.46
C ASP A 136 7.95 -12.14 16.05
N GLY A 137 7.59 -11.83 17.29
CA GLY A 137 8.02 -10.60 17.98
C GLY A 137 7.43 -9.30 17.42
N ARG A 138 6.47 -9.37 16.49
CA ARG A 138 5.80 -8.19 15.90
C ARG A 138 4.32 -8.13 16.25
N THR A 139 3.83 -6.90 16.36
CA THR A 139 2.41 -6.55 16.50
C THR A 139 2.05 -5.52 15.43
N PHE A 140 0.96 -5.76 14.69
CA PHE A 140 0.49 -4.88 13.62
C PHE A 140 -0.83 -4.21 14.02
N PHE A 141 -0.94 -2.91 13.77
CA PHE A 141 -2.13 -2.10 13.97
C PHE A 141 -2.57 -1.61 12.60
N ARG A 142 -3.67 -2.15 12.07
CA ARG A 142 -4.09 -1.95 10.68
C ARG A 142 -5.25 -0.96 10.59
N PHE A 143 -5.23 -0.15 9.53
CA PHE A 143 -6.18 0.93 9.28
C PHE A 143 -6.87 0.69 7.90
N TYR A 144 -7.99 -0.03 7.91
CA TYR A 144 -8.85 -0.35 6.76
C TYR A 144 -9.83 0.76 6.38
N GLY A 145 -10.19 1.65 7.32
CA GLY A 145 -11.31 2.58 7.21
C GLY A 145 -11.10 3.81 6.32
N ASP A 146 -9.92 4.02 5.74
CA ASP A 146 -9.74 5.01 4.69
C ASP A 146 -9.55 4.29 3.34
N ASP A 147 -10.03 4.90 2.26
CA ASP A 147 -9.84 4.42 0.89
C ASP A 147 -8.39 3.93 0.67
N PRO A 148 -8.17 2.83 -0.10
CA PRO A 148 -6.83 2.41 -0.48
C PRO A 148 -6.04 3.62 -0.97
N PRO A 149 -4.77 3.77 -0.55
CA PRO A 149 -3.85 2.74 -0.04
C PRO A 149 -3.90 2.51 1.48
N ARG A 150 -3.79 1.26 1.96
CA ARG A 150 -3.84 0.94 3.41
C ARG A 150 -2.49 1.13 4.10
N TYR A 151 -2.51 1.58 5.35
CA TYR A 151 -1.32 1.81 6.18
C TYR A 151 -1.38 0.95 7.42
N THR A 152 -0.22 0.63 7.98
CA THR A 152 -0.12 -0.20 9.19
C THR A 152 0.93 0.37 10.10
N ILE A 153 0.63 0.52 11.39
CA ILE A 153 1.67 0.72 12.39
C ILE A 153 2.16 -0.65 12.84
N MET A 154 3.47 -0.86 12.85
CA MET A 154 4.08 -2.09 13.36
C MET A 154 4.97 -1.76 14.55
N HIS A 155 4.88 -2.59 15.58
CA HIS A 155 5.88 -2.68 16.64
C HIS A 155 6.71 -3.95 16.46
N ALA A 156 8.02 -3.84 16.53
CA ALA A 156 8.98 -4.95 16.52
C ALA A 156 9.81 -4.93 17.81
N SER A 157 9.61 -5.93 18.66
CA SER A 157 10.17 -6.00 20.02
C SER A 157 11.64 -6.45 20.09
N ASP A 158 12.19 -6.99 19.01
CA ASP A 158 13.51 -7.63 18.96
C ASP A 158 14.61 -6.76 18.34
N GLY A 159 14.29 -5.52 17.96
CA GLY A 159 15.24 -4.62 17.31
C GLY A 159 15.61 -5.02 15.88
N THR A 160 14.83 -5.90 15.24
CA THR A 160 15.03 -6.28 13.82
C THR A 160 14.99 -5.04 12.91
N ASP A 161 15.77 -5.07 11.83
CA ASP A 161 15.75 -4.06 10.77
C ASP A 161 14.36 -4.01 10.09
N VAL A 162 13.61 -2.99 10.49
CA VAL A 162 12.26 -2.73 10.01
C VAL A 162 12.23 -2.37 8.51
N ALA A 163 13.26 -1.71 7.98
CA ALA A 163 13.29 -1.33 6.58
C ALA A 163 13.50 -2.56 5.68
N VAL A 164 14.32 -3.51 6.13
CA VAL A 164 14.49 -4.80 5.47
C VAL A 164 13.17 -5.58 5.50
N TYR A 165 12.53 -5.70 6.67
CA TYR A 165 11.22 -6.34 6.80
C TYR A 165 10.20 -5.75 5.83
N ALA A 166 10.07 -4.42 5.82
CA ALA A 166 9.12 -3.73 4.95
C ALA A 166 9.33 -4.07 3.47
N LYS A 167 10.58 -4.04 3.01
CA LYS A 167 10.94 -4.38 1.63
C LYS A 167 10.64 -5.85 1.30
N ASP A 168 11.03 -6.76 2.18
CA ASP A 168 10.89 -8.21 1.97
C ASP A 168 9.40 -8.64 1.98
N HIS A 169 8.56 -7.90 2.68
CA HIS A 169 7.12 -8.14 2.74
C HIS A 169 6.30 -7.25 1.77
N GLY A 170 6.95 -6.36 1.02
CA GLY A 170 6.35 -5.64 -0.11
C GLY A 170 5.70 -4.31 0.25
N PHE A 171 5.95 -3.82 1.46
CA PHE A 171 5.58 -2.48 1.87
C PHE A 171 6.44 -1.45 1.12
N ARG A 172 5.78 -0.49 0.44
CA ARG A 172 6.49 0.45 -0.44
C ARG A 172 7.27 1.54 0.29
N SER A 173 6.93 1.80 1.54
CA SER A 173 7.54 2.87 2.33
C SER A 173 7.49 2.55 3.82
N THR A 174 8.39 3.20 4.56
CA THR A 174 8.48 3.12 6.02
C THR A 174 8.76 4.47 6.61
N ARG A 175 8.19 4.77 7.78
CA ARG A 175 8.58 5.90 8.61
C ARG A 175 8.77 5.45 10.05
N SER A 176 9.99 5.61 10.55
CA SER A 176 10.29 5.33 11.95
C SER A 176 9.52 6.33 12.83
N LEU A 177 8.82 5.81 13.84
CA LEU A 177 8.13 6.61 14.85
C LEU A 177 8.99 6.74 16.10
N LYS A 178 9.38 5.59 16.66
CA LYS A 178 10.22 5.42 17.86
C LYS A 178 11.02 4.13 17.74
N PRO A 179 12.00 3.87 18.62
CA PRO A 179 12.68 2.57 18.64
C PRO A 179 11.66 1.43 18.66
N GLY A 180 11.72 0.55 17.66
CA GLY A 180 10.80 -0.57 17.48
C GLY A 180 9.44 -0.23 16.84
N TRP A 181 9.07 1.04 16.65
CA TRP A 181 7.78 1.46 16.10
C TRP A 181 7.92 2.10 14.72
N VAL A 182 7.08 1.69 13.78
CA VAL A 182 7.12 2.17 12.40
C VAL A 182 5.72 2.31 11.81
N ILE A 183 5.54 3.26 10.89
CA ILE A 183 4.44 3.24 9.93
C ILE A 183 4.94 2.54 8.67
N LEU A 184 4.26 1.46 8.28
CA LEU A 184 4.39 0.79 7.01
C LEU A 184 3.37 1.38 6.03
N GLY A 185 3.85 1.80 4.85
CA GLY A 185 2.99 2.20 3.73
C GLY A 185 2.23 1.01 3.15
N PRO A 186 1.53 1.17 2.01
CA PRO A 186 0.77 0.07 1.44
C PRO A 186 1.63 -1.02 0.81
N ILE A 187 1.05 -2.21 0.75
CA ILE A 187 1.39 -3.25 -0.21
C ILE A 187 0.46 -3.03 -1.42
N THR A 188 1.02 -2.73 -2.59
CA THR A 188 0.21 -2.40 -3.79
C THR A 188 -0.28 -3.63 -4.56
N ASP A 189 0.35 -4.77 -4.31
CA ASP A 189 -0.03 -6.06 -4.88
C ASP A 189 -1.06 -6.69 -3.95
N VAL A 190 -2.29 -6.88 -4.45
CA VAL A 190 -3.42 -7.37 -3.63
C VAL A 190 -3.18 -8.80 -3.17
N ASP A 191 -2.62 -9.66 -4.03
CA ASP A 191 -2.34 -11.05 -3.67
C ASP A 191 -1.27 -11.09 -2.57
N ARG A 192 -0.26 -10.22 -2.67
CA ARG A 192 0.77 -10.08 -1.63
C ARG A 192 0.23 -9.46 -0.34
N GLU A 193 -0.69 -8.49 -0.45
CA GLU A 193 -1.37 -7.94 0.72
C GLU A 193 -2.17 -9.03 1.41
N ASP A 194 -2.96 -9.81 0.67
CA ASP A 194 -3.71 -10.94 1.20
C ASP A 194 -2.75 -11.95 1.86
N ASP A 195 -1.67 -12.35 1.18
CA ASP A 195 -0.65 -13.25 1.73
C ASP A 195 0.00 -12.72 3.02
N GLN A 196 0.21 -11.41 3.15
CA GLN A 196 0.75 -10.82 4.38
C GLN A 196 -0.23 -11.03 5.55
N TRP A 197 -1.53 -10.98 5.30
CA TRP A 197 -2.55 -10.99 6.37
C TRP A 197 -3.28 -12.31 6.56
N GLN A 198 -3.10 -13.24 5.63
CA GLN A 198 -3.43 -14.66 5.81
C GLN A 198 -2.41 -15.38 6.66
#